data_AF-A0A382PQK1-F1
#
_entry.id   AF-A0A382PQK1-F1
#
_cell.length_a   1.000
_cell.length_b   1.000
_cell.length_c   1.000
_cell.angle_alpha   90.00
_cell.angle_beta   90.00
_cell.angle_gamma   90.00
#
_symmetry.space_group_name_H-M   'P 1'
#
loop_
_entity.id
_entity.type
_entity.pdbx_description
1 polymer ?
#
loop_
_entity_poly.entity_id
_entity_poly.type
_entity_poly.pdbx_seq_one_letter_code
_entity_poly.pdbx_strand_id
1 'polypeptide(L)'
;DYEALGVLETKGVVPLAAAADAMVKSGDVDLAGWTFIGGALVHVFVTGSLGDVESAVAAGEVAARRAGKFHGALVLSQPEAAVGALFPPRPEGERRVSGALGIVETTGYVGSVAAVDVMVKEADVEVVGLTIGSGGRVATLVDGRLDEVTAAVRGGVARAGETAELNGQIVISRPDVAVMAAFAHPAQLAPSRPRSAEAMGLVETRTTIGLVKALDEMLKNADVSYEGRYKVGYFLTACVVRGAPGAVETALEIARRTAGQYGEFVAAHAIPFPYDTLEARLPHG
;
A
#
# COMPACT_ATOMS: atom_id res chain seq x y z
N ASP A 1 -9.55 -3.99 29.94
CA ASP A 1 -9.30 -5.44 30.05
C ASP A 1 -10.24 -6.18 29.13
N TYR A 2 -9.73 -7.16 28.39
CA TYR A 2 -10.46 -7.99 27.44
C TYR A 2 -10.41 -9.45 27.89
N GLU A 3 -11.47 -10.21 27.62
CA GLU A 3 -11.55 -11.62 28.06
C GLU A 3 -10.73 -12.56 27.16
N ALA A 4 -10.58 -12.22 25.88
CA ALA A 4 -9.79 -12.98 24.93
C ALA A 4 -9.10 -12.09 23.90
N LEU A 5 -8.01 -12.63 23.33
CA LEU A 5 -7.21 -12.02 22.26
C LEU A 5 -7.15 -12.98 21.07
N GLY A 6 -7.47 -12.47 19.88
CA GLY A 6 -7.21 -13.11 18.61
C GLY A 6 -6.06 -12.41 17.90
N VAL A 7 -5.12 -13.19 17.38
CA VAL A 7 -4.03 -12.70 16.52
C VAL A 7 -4.07 -13.48 15.21
N LEU A 8 -3.95 -12.80 14.08
CA LEU A 8 -3.80 -13.43 12.78
C LEU A 8 -2.72 -12.75 11.97
N GLU A 9 -1.90 -13.56 11.31
CA GLU A 9 -0.76 -13.13 10.55
C GLU A 9 -0.82 -13.65 9.11
N THR A 10 -0.41 -12.79 8.18
CA THR A 10 -0.38 -13.08 6.74
C THR A 10 0.89 -12.50 6.12
N LYS A 11 1.17 -12.89 4.87
CA LYS A 11 2.17 -12.24 4.04
C LYS A 11 1.48 -11.27 3.07
N GLY A 12 1.43 -9.99 3.45
CA GLY A 12 0.84 -8.89 2.69
C GLY A 12 -0.44 -8.33 3.29
N VAL A 13 -0.73 -7.05 3.01
CA VAL A 13 -1.90 -6.32 3.50
C VAL A 13 -3.20 -6.84 2.89
N VAL A 14 -3.17 -7.31 1.63
CA VAL A 14 -4.36 -7.84 0.94
C VAL A 14 -5.05 -8.98 1.72
N PRO A 15 -4.36 -10.10 2.05
CA PRO A 15 -4.98 -11.14 2.85
C PRO A 15 -5.28 -10.70 4.29
N LEU A 16 -4.52 -9.76 4.85
CA LEU A 16 -4.78 -9.24 6.20
C LEU A 16 -6.09 -8.43 6.27
N ALA A 17 -6.32 -7.52 5.34
CA ALA A 17 -7.53 -6.70 5.31
C ALA A 17 -8.78 -7.55 5.09
N ALA A 18 -8.69 -8.58 4.22
CA ALA A 18 -9.75 -9.57 4.04
C ALA A 18 -10.06 -10.31 5.35
N ALA A 19 -9.02 -10.70 6.09
CA ALA A 19 -9.16 -11.36 7.37
C ALA A 19 -9.78 -10.46 8.43
N ALA A 20 -9.29 -9.22 8.55
CA ALA A 20 -9.80 -8.24 9.50
C ALA A 20 -11.28 -7.94 9.28
N ASP A 21 -11.71 -7.76 8.02
CA ASP A 21 -13.11 -7.55 7.68
C ASP A 21 -13.99 -8.77 8.01
N ALA A 22 -13.50 -9.98 7.73
CA ALA A 22 -14.22 -11.19 8.10
C ALA A 22 -14.31 -11.38 9.63
N MET A 23 -13.25 -11.03 10.37
CA MET A 23 -13.21 -11.14 11.84
C MET A 23 -14.28 -10.27 12.49
N VAL A 24 -14.27 -8.96 12.21
CA VAL A 24 -15.19 -8.01 12.86
C VAL A 24 -16.66 -8.21 12.43
N LYS A 25 -16.89 -8.88 11.29
CA LYS A 25 -18.25 -9.24 10.83
C LYS A 25 -18.77 -10.55 11.42
N SER A 26 -17.90 -11.39 11.97
CA SER A 26 -18.25 -12.75 12.43
C SER A 26 -18.39 -12.88 13.94
N GLY A 27 -17.92 -11.90 14.71
CA GLY A 27 -18.08 -11.84 16.16
C GLY A 27 -18.07 -10.39 16.65
N ASP A 28 -18.60 -10.16 17.86
CA ASP A 28 -18.52 -8.84 18.51
C ASP A 28 -17.11 -8.64 19.09
N VAL A 29 -16.20 -8.22 18.22
CA VAL A 29 -14.78 -8.02 18.56
C VAL A 29 -14.31 -6.61 18.21
N ASP A 30 -13.47 -6.07 19.09
CA ASP A 30 -12.73 -4.85 18.85
C ASP A 30 -11.49 -5.14 18.01
N LEU A 31 -11.39 -4.48 16.84
CA LEU A 31 -10.17 -4.46 16.05
C LEU A 31 -9.10 -3.58 16.73
N ALA A 32 -8.18 -4.22 17.46
CA ALA A 32 -7.20 -3.53 18.29
C ALA A 32 -6.12 -2.81 17.47
N GLY A 33 -5.85 -3.28 16.25
CA GLY A 33 -4.91 -2.68 15.31
C GLY A 33 -4.17 -3.72 14.46
N TRP A 34 -3.24 -3.25 13.64
CA TRP A 34 -2.38 -4.10 12.82
C TRP A 34 -1.01 -3.44 12.58
N THR A 35 0.02 -4.23 12.28
CA THR A 35 1.34 -3.70 11.90
C THR A 35 2.19 -4.73 11.15
N PHE A 36 3.23 -4.26 10.46
CA PHE A 36 4.26 -5.11 9.86
C PHE A 36 5.29 -5.55 10.89
N ILE A 37 5.80 -6.77 10.74
CA ILE A 37 6.88 -7.29 11.59
C ILE A 37 8.21 -7.55 10.85
N GLY A 38 8.20 -7.55 9.51
CA GLY A 38 9.39 -7.83 8.69
C GLY A 38 9.13 -8.86 7.60
N GLY A 39 9.93 -8.85 6.52
CA GLY A 39 9.84 -9.86 5.46
C GLY A 39 8.48 -9.93 4.72
N ALA A 40 7.74 -8.81 4.72
CA ALA A 40 6.36 -8.69 4.25
C ALA A 40 5.31 -9.42 5.11
N LEU A 41 5.67 -9.89 6.30
CA LEU A 41 4.71 -10.37 7.29
C LEU A 41 4.03 -9.22 8.00
N VAL A 42 2.74 -9.40 8.24
CA VAL A 42 1.84 -8.42 8.81
C VAL A 42 0.78 -9.14 9.62
N HIS A 43 0.46 -8.61 10.81
CA HIS A 43 -0.53 -9.19 11.71
C HIS A 43 -1.63 -8.20 12.07
N VAL A 44 -2.76 -8.74 12.52
CA VAL A 44 -3.92 -8.00 13.04
C VAL A 44 -4.35 -8.61 14.37
N PHE A 45 -4.73 -7.74 15.31
CA PHE A 45 -5.18 -8.13 16.65
C PHE A 45 -6.65 -7.78 16.82
N VAL A 46 -7.42 -8.70 17.41
CA VAL A 46 -8.81 -8.48 17.82
C VAL A 46 -9.00 -8.87 19.29
N THR A 47 -9.89 -8.19 20.00
CA THR A 47 -10.19 -8.49 21.41
C THR A 47 -11.69 -8.55 21.65
N GLY A 48 -12.15 -9.38 22.58
CA GLY A 48 -13.58 -9.53 22.87
C GLY A 48 -13.85 -10.64 23.88
N SER A 49 -15.07 -11.19 23.84
CA SER A 49 -15.40 -12.44 24.54
C SER A 49 -14.69 -13.63 23.88
N LEU A 50 -14.47 -14.73 24.62
CA LEU A 50 -13.80 -15.90 24.06
C LEU A 50 -14.53 -16.47 22.82
N GLY A 51 -15.85 -16.61 22.89
CA GLY A 51 -16.63 -17.16 21.78
C GLY A 51 -16.65 -16.26 20.53
N ASP A 52 -16.69 -14.94 20.73
CA ASP A 52 -16.61 -13.97 19.63
C ASP A 52 -15.23 -14.00 18.97
N VAL A 53 -14.17 -14.05 19.76
CA VAL A 53 -12.79 -14.13 19.26
C VAL A 53 -12.53 -15.44 18.51
N GLU A 54 -13.00 -16.58 19.02
CA GLU A 54 -12.89 -17.87 18.31
C GLU A 54 -13.60 -17.83 16.95
N SER A 55 -14.82 -17.28 16.93
CA SER A 55 -15.62 -17.13 15.70
C SER A 55 -14.96 -16.18 14.71
N ALA A 56 -14.47 -15.04 15.19
CA ALA A 56 -13.78 -14.04 14.39
C ALA A 56 -12.51 -14.62 13.76
N VAL A 57 -11.63 -15.25 14.56
CA VAL A 57 -10.37 -15.82 14.06
C VAL A 57 -10.63 -16.91 13.04
N ALA A 58 -11.59 -17.82 13.28
CA ALA A 58 -11.95 -18.86 12.32
C ALA A 58 -12.40 -18.29 10.96
N ALA A 59 -13.25 -17.25 10.97
CA ALA A 59 -13.66 -16.56 9.75
C ALA A 59 -12.50 -15.83 9.05
N GLY A 60 -11.65 -15.17 9.85
CA GLY A 60 -10.46 -14.47 9.38
C GLY A 60 -9.46 -15.41 8.68
N GLU A 61 -9.23 -16.61 9.22
CA GLU A 61 -8.36 -17.62 8.60
C GLU A 61 -8.86 -18.03 7.21
N VAL A 62 -10.15 -18.31 7.08
CA VAL A 62 -10.77 -18.69 5.80
C VAL A 62 -10.62 -17.57 4.78
N ALA A 63 -10.91 -16.32 5.18
CA ALA A 63 -10.77 -15.15 4.33
C ALA A 63 -9.32 -14.90 3.90
N ALA A 64 -8.37 -14.97 4.84
CA ALA A 64 -6.94 -14.79 4.58
C ALA A 64 -6.41 -15.82 3.57
N ARG A 65 -6.74 -17.10 3.74
CA ARG A 65 -6.31 -18.19 2.84
C ARG A 65 -6.90 -18.05 1.45
N ARG A 66 -8.11 -17.51 1.33
CA ARG A 66 -8.75 -17.24 0.03
C ARG A 66 -8.12 -16.03 -0.67
N ALA A 67 -7.76 -15.00 0.08
CA ALA A 67 -7.24 -13.74 -0.45
C ALA A 67 -5.73 -13.78 -0.73
N GLY A 68 -4.96 -14.65 -0.08
CA GLY A 68 -3.52 -14.73 -0.27
C GLY A 68 -2.80 -15.69 0.67
N LYS A 69 -1.58 -15.32 1.06
CA LYS A 69 -0.68 -16.17 1.86
C LYS A 69 -0.95 -15.98 3.35
N PHE A 70 -1.76 -16.86 3.93
CA PHE A 70 -1.92 -16.99 5.37
C PHE A 70 -0.64 -17.55 6.03
N HIS A 71 -0.26 -17.02 7.19
CA HIS A 71 0.91 -17.49 7.95
C HIS A 71 0.51 -18.27 9.20
N GLY A 72 -0.32 -17.69 10.06
CA GLY A 72 -0.74 -18.31 11.31
C GLY A 72 -1.82 -17.50 12.02
N ALA A 73 -2.49 -18.11 12.98
CA ALA A 73 -3.43 -17.45 13.87
C ALA A 73 -3.39 -18.08 15.26
N LEU A 74 -3.84 -17.33 16.27
CA LEU A 74 -3.84 -17.72 17.67
C LEU A 74 -5.05 -17.10 18.38
N VAL A 75 -5.69 -17.88 19.23
CA VAL A 75 -6.68 -17.41 20.21
C VAL A 75 -6.13 -17.65 21.61
N LEU A 76 -6.17 -16.61 22.45
CA LEU A 76 -5.82 -16.69 23.87
C LEU A 76 -7.02 -16.30 24.71
N SER A 77 -7.45 -17.21 25.59
CA SER A 77 -8.40 -16.92 26.67
C SER A 77 -7.68 -16.32 27.87
N GLN A 78 -8.23 -15.27 28.46
CA GLN A 78 -7.70 -14.58 29.64
C GLN A 78 -6.19 -14.31 29.56
N PRO A 79 -5.73 -13.61 28.51
CA PRO A 79 -4.31 -13.34 28.33
C PRO A 79 -3.77 -12.47 29.47
N GLU A 80 -2.54 -12.76 29.87
CA GLU A 80 -1.82 -11.97 30.86
C GLU A 80 -1.72 -10.51 30.42
N ALA A 81 -1.91 -9.56 31.34
CA ALA A 81 -2.02 -8.13 31.01
C ALA A 81 -0.76 -7.61 30.29
N ALA A 82 0.42 -8.14 30.63
CA ALA A 82 1.70 -7.80 30.01
C ALA A 82 1.77 -8.12 28.50
N VAL A 83 0.93 -9.05 27.99
CA VAL A 83 0.82 -9.34 26.55
C VAL A 83 0.36 -8.10 25.78
N GLY A 84 -0.37 -7.18 26.44
CA GLY A 84 -0.76 -5.89 25.88
C GLY A 84 0.39 -5.06 25.29
N ALA A 85 1.63 -5.26 25.76
CA ALA A 85 2.81 -4.57 25.23
C ALA A 85 3.17 -4.98 23.79
N LEU A 86 2.65 -6.10 23.29
CA LEU A 86 2.83 -6.58 21.92
C LEU A 86 1.77 -6.04 20.96
N PHE A 87 0.78 -5.28 21.45
CA PHE A 87 -0.29 -4.79 20.61
C PHE A 87 0.24 -3.82 19.55
N PRO A 88 -0.30 -3.89 18.33
CA PRO A 88 -0.01 -2.90 17.31
C PRO A 88 -0.54 -1.51 17.73
N PRO A 89 -0.09 -0.45 17.04
CA PRO A 89 -0.71 0.86 17.17
C PRO A 89 -2.22 0.78 16.94
N ARG A 90 -2.97 1.56 17.74
CA ARG A 90 -4.42 1.62 17.58
C ARG A 90 -4.77 2.24 16.23
N PRO A 91 -5.89 1.84 15.61
CA PRO A 91 -6.45 2.52 14.45
C PRO A 91 -6.58 4.03 14.69
N GLU A 92 -5.99 4.83 13.81
CA GLU A 92 -6.06 6.30 13.86
C GLU A 92 -7.05 6.89 12.82
N GLY A 93 -7.53 6.07 11.89
CA GLY A 93 -8.46 6.49 10.86
C GLY A 93 -9.89 6.69 11.38
N GLU A 94 -10.69 7.37 10.56
CA GLU A 94 -12.09 7.63 10.87
C GLU A 94 -12.95 6.37 10.68
N ARG A 95 -13.82 6.08 11.65
CA ARG A 95 -14.87 5.07 11.49
C ARG A 95 -15.94 5.62 10.56
N ARG A 96 -15.86 5.24 9.28
CA ARG A 96 -16.79 5.71 8.23
C ARG A 96 -17.41 4.57 7.44
N VAL A 97 -18.65 4.77 7.01
CA VAL A 97 -19.33 3.85 6.10
C VAL A 97 -18.79 4.04 4.70
N SER A 98 -18.47 2.93 4.03
CA SER A 98 -17.93 2.90 2.68
C SER A 98 -18.74 1.95 1.78
N GLY A 99 -18.79 2.25 0.48
CA GLY A 99 -19.36 1.36 -0.52
C GLY A 99 -18.47 0.14 -0.76
N ALA A 100 -17.17 0.36 -0.95
CA ALA A 100 -16.17 -0.66 -1.09
C ALA A 100 -14.75 -0.13 -0.77
N LEU A 101 -13.88 -1.03 -0.33
CA LEU A 101 -12.44 -0.80 -0.20
C LEU A 101 -11.70 -1.68 -1.22
N GLY A 102 -10.95 -1.06 -2.11
CA GLY A 102 -10.08 -1.73 -3.08
C GLY A 102 -8.64 -1.70 -2.58
N ILE A 103 -7.92 -2.81 -2.73
CA ILE A 103 -6.50 -2.90 -2.35
C ILE A 103 -5.73 -3.57 -3.47
N VAL A 104 -4.60 -2.98 -3.85
CA VAL A 104 -3.61 -3.55 -4.78
C VAL A 104 -2.25 -3.51 -4.14
N GLU A 105 -1.57 -4.65 -4.09
CA GLU A 105 -0.25 -4.77 -3.46
C GLU A 105 0.81 -5.20 -4.49
N THR A 106 1.93 -4.47 -4.53
CA THR A 106 3.05 -4.69 -5.44
C THR A 106 4.38 -4.80 -4.70
N THR A 107 5.36 -5.47 -5.29
CA THR A 107 6.76 -5.34 -4.89
C THR A 107 7.33 -4.09 -5.56
N GLY A 108 7.77 -3.11 -4.77
CA GLY A 108 8.33 -1.84 -5.26
C GLY A 108 7.33 -0.70 -5.30
N TYR A 109 7.87 0.51 -5.19
CA TYR A 109 7.10 1.75 -5.11
C TYR A 109 6.53 2.16 -6.47
N VAL A 110 7.29 1.95 -7.55
CA VAL A 110 6.92 2.44 -8.89
C VAL A 110 5.64 1.78 -9.38
N GLY A 111 5.52 0.46 -9.20
CA GLY A 111 4.31 -0.26 -9.61
C GLY A 111 3.06 0.20 -8.85
N SER A 112 3.20 0.48 -7.56
CA SER A 112 2.10 1.00 -6.74
C SER A 112 1.66 2.38 -7.21
N VAL A 113 2.60 3.31 -7.45
CA VAL A 113 2.25 4.67 -7.91
C VAL A 113 1.67 4.66 -9.31
N ALA A 114 2.21 3.83 -10.21
CA ALA A 114 1.66 3.63 -11.54
C ALA A 114 0.23 3.09 -11.50
N ALA A 115 -0.05 2.15 -10.59
CA ALA A 115 -1.38 1.60 -10.39
C ALA A 115 -2.37 2.67 -9.91
N VAL A 116 -1.99 3.47 -8.91
CA VAL A 116 -2.82 4.58 -8.40
C VAL A 116 -3.16 5.58 -9.51
N ASP A 117 -2.19 5.96 -10.33
CA ASP A 117 -2.40 6.91 -11.43
C ASP A 117 -3.53 6.47 -12.36
N VAL A 118 -3.57 5.18 -12.70
CA VAL A 118 -4.64 4.61 -13.52
C VAL A 118 -5.96 4.56 -12.75
N MET A 119 -5.94 4.09 -11.49
CA MET A 119 -7.14 3.99 -10.64
C MET A 119 -7.92 5.30 -10.57
N VAL A 120 -7.24 6.41 -10.26
CA VAL A 120 -7.87 7.72 -10.07
C VAL A 120 -8.27 8.41 -11.38
N LYS A 121 -7.75 7.95 -12.51
CA LYS A 121 -8.10 8.44 -13.86
C LYS A 121 -9.27 7.69 -14.47
N GLU A 122 -9.43 6.42 -14.13
CA GLU A 122 -10.46 5.55 -14.71
C GLU A 122 -11.77 5.54 -13.92
N ALA A 123 -11.73 5.90 -12.63
CA ALA A 123 -12.87 5.79 -11.73
C ALA A 123 -12.90 6.92 -10.69
N ASP A 124 -14.10 7.23 -10.18
CA ASP A 124 -14.30 8.18 -9.09
C ASP A 124 -14.04 7.50 -7.74
N VAL A 125 -12.75 7.38 -7.40
CA VAL A 125 -12.27 6.76 -6.16
C VAL A 125 -11.34 7.69 -5.39
N GLU A 126 -11.43 7.62 -4.06
CA GLU A 126 -10.48 8.27 -3.16
C GLU A 126 -9.32 7.33 -2.87
N VAL A 127 -8.08 7.78 -3.05
CA VAL A 127 -6.92 7.05 -2.51
C VAL A 127 -6.88 7.28 -1.01
N VAL A 128 -7.05 6.21 -0.23
CA VAL A 128 -7.13 6.27 1.24
C VAL A 128 -5.90 5.72 1.95
N GLY A 129 -4.96 5.13 1.20
CA GLY A 129 -3.71 4.66 1.76
C GLY A 129 -2.71 4.28 0.68
N LEU A 130 -1.44 4.58 0.94
CA LEU A 130 -0.30 4.01 0.24
C LEU A 130 0.68 3.54 1.32
N THR A 131 0.55 2.26 1.66
CA THR A 131 1.21 1.69 2.82
C THR A 131 2.45 0.93 2.38
N ILE A 132 3.61 1.49 2.71
CA ILE A 132 4.91 0.86 2.46
C ILE A 132 5.17 -0.13 3.59
N GLY A 133 5.11 -1.41 3.26
CA GLY A 133 5.40 -2.50 4.16
C GLY A 133 6.86 -2.90 4.20
N SER A 134 7.16 -3.87 5.04
CA SER A 134 8.45 -4.54 5.02
C SER A 134 8.56 -5.48 3.80
N GLY A 135 9.78 -5.89 3.44
CA GLY A 135 9.98 -6.82 2.32
C GLY A 135 9.79 -6.18 0.93
N GLY A 136 9.78 -4.84 0.86
CA GLY A 136 9.64 -4.11 -0.40
C GLY A 136 8.22 -4.07 -0.93
N ARG A 137 7.22 -4.50 -0.16
CA ARG A 137 5.82 -4.47 -0.57
C ARG A 137 5.19 -3.10 -0.34
N VAL A 138 4.35 -2.69 -1.27
CA VAL A 138 3.56 -1.46 -1.17
C VAL A 138 2.11 -1.82 -1.45
N ALA A 139 1.23 -1.49 -0.52
CA ALA A 139 -0.21 -1.66 -0.67
C ALA A 139 -0.87 -0.31 -0.94
N THR A 140 -1.54 -0.19 -2.07
CA THR A 140 -2.43 0.93 -2.39
C THR A 140 -3.84 0.58 -1.97
N LEU A 141 -4.52 1.52 -1.33
CA LEU A 141 -5.91 1.40 -0.89
C LEU A 141 -6.75 2.53 -1.49
N VAL A 142 -7.89 2.16 -2.06
CA VAL A 142 -8.88 3.10 -2.62
C VAL A 142 -10.27 2.85 -2.05
N ASP A 143 -11.00 3.93 -1.77
CA ASP A 143 -12.37 3.91 -1.26
C ASP A 143 -13.33 4.54 -2.28
N GLY A 144 -14.57 4.09 -2.28
CA GLY A 144 -15.60 4.65 -3.15
C GLY A 144 -16.83 3.76 -3.28
N ARG A 145 -17.57 3.96 -4.37
CA ARG A 145 -18.67 3.07 -4.74
C ARG A 145 -18.13 1.72 -5.22
N LEU A 146 -18.92 0.66 -5.07
CA LEU A 146 -18.49 -0.71 -5.43
C LEU A 146 -18.10 -0.87 -6.91
N ASP A 147 -18.88 -0.27 -7.82
CA ASP A 147 -18.62 -0.28 -9.26
C ASP A 147 -17.33 0.48 -9.62
N GLU A 148 -17.18 1.70 -9.10
CA GLU A 148 -15.98 2.53 -9.28
C GLU A 148 -14.72 1.84 -8.73
N VAL A 149 -14.77 1.33 -7.50
CA VAL A 149 -13.64 0.62 -6.87
C VAL A 149 -13.27 -0.65 -7.64
N THR A 150 -14.27 -1.38 -8.15
CA THR A 150 -14.01 -2.58 -8.95
C THR A 150 -13.31 -2.23 -10.27
N ALA A 151 -13.75 -1.17 -10.95
CA ALA A 151 -13.12 -0.67 -12.16
C ALA A 151 -11.68 -0.19 -11.87
N ALA A 152 -11.50 0.64 -10.84
CA ALA A 152 -10.20 1.15 -10.40
C ALA A 152 -9.21 0.01 -10.12
N VAL A 153 -9.57 -0.97 -9.28
CA VAL A 153 -8.70 -2.10 -8.95
C VAL A 153 -8.31 -2.89 -10.20
N ARG A 154 -9.24 -3.11 -11.14
CA ARG A 154 -8.95 -3.81 -12.40
C ARG A 154 -7.91 -3.05 -13.24
N GLY A 155 -8.09 -1.75 -13.43
CA GLY A 155 -7.16 -0.90 -14.19
C GLY A 155 -5.79 -0.82 -13.52
N GLY A 156 -5.77 -0.57 -12.21
CA GLY A 156 -4.56 -0.50 -11.41
C GLY A 156 -3.75 -1.79 -11.43
N VAL A 157 -4.40 -2.95 -11.41
CA VAL A 157 -3.73 -4.26 -11.49
C VAL A 157 -3.12 -4.51 -12.86
N ALA A 158 -3.83 -4.16 -13.94
CA ALA A 158 -3.27 -4.27 -15.28
C ALA A 158 -1.98 -3.43 -15.39
N ARG A 159 -2.00 -2.18 -14.89
CA ARG A 159 -0.82 -1.31 -14.89
C ARG A 159 0.30 -1.77 -13.96
N ALA A 160 -0.04 -2.25 -12.76
CA ALA A 160 0.94 -2.79 -11.82
C ALA A 160 1.71 -3.95 -12.44
N GLY A 161 1.02 -4.87 -13.13
CA GLY A 161 1.63 -6.04 -13.77
C GLY A 161 2.59 -5.71 -14.93
N GLU A 162 2.49 -4.53 -15.51
CA GLU A 162 3.42 -4.03 -16.54
C GLU A 162 4.72 -3.46 -15.94
N THR A 163 4.69 -3.03 -14.68
CA THR A 163 5.72 -2.17 -14.08
C THR A 163 6.40 -2.79 -12.86
N ALA A 164 5.79 -3.77 -12.22
CA ALA A 164 6.27 -4.42 -11.00
C ALA A 164 5.71 -5.82 -10.81
N GLU A 165 6.22 -6.56 -9.81
CA GLU A 165 5.61 -7.80 -9.36
C GLU A 165 4.31 -7.49 -8.60
N LEU A 166 3.17 -7.97 -9.11
CA LEU A 166 1.89 -7.93 -8.41
C LEU A 166 1.84 -9.01 -7.32
N ASN A 167 1.70 -8.62 -6.05
CA ASN A 167 1.63 -9.56 -4.93
C ASN A 167 0.20 -9.95 -4.55
N GLY A 168 -0.79 -9.10 -4.83
CA GLY A 168 -2.19 -9.39 -4.53
C GLY A 168 -3.13 -8.24 -4.88
N GLN A 169 -4.43 -8.56 -4.93
CA GLN A 169 -5.51 -7.60 -5.10
C GLN A 169 -6.75 -8.07 -4.33
N ILE A 170 -7.60 -7.14 -3.88
CA ILE A 170 -8.94 -7.46 -3.39
C ILE A 170 -9.88 -6.26 -3.53
N VAL A 171 -11.18 -6.55 -3.64
CA VAL A 171 -12.27 -5.59 -3.42
C VAL A 171 -13.12 -6.12 -2.27
N ILE A 172 -13.20 -5.35 -1.18
CA ILE A 172 -14.05 -5.64 -0.03
C ILE A 172 -15.31 -4.79 -0.15
N SER A 173 -16.45 -5.42 -0.45
CA SER A 173 -17.73 -4.72 -0.52
C SER A 173 -18.26 -4.41 0.88
N ARG A 174 -18.73 -3.17 1.09
CA ARG A 174 -19.24 -2.69 2.39
C ARG A 174 -18.30 -3.08 3.53
N PRO A 175 -17.04 -2.61 3.51
CA PRO A 175 -16.08 -2.89 4.56
C PRO A 175 -16.62 -2.38 5.90
N ASP A 176 -16.33 -3.09 6.98
CA ASP A 176 -16.72 -2.63 8.31
C ASP A 176 -16.05 -1.29 8.67
N VAL A 177 -16.72 -0.46 9.47
CA VAL A 177 -16.20 0.86 9.88
C VAL A 177 -14.90 0.76 10.69
N ALA A 178 -14.69 -0.34 11.42
CA ALA A 178 -13.44 -0.60 12.13
C ALA A 178 -12.30 -0.92 11.16
N VAL A 179 -12.59 -1.63 10.06
CA VAL A 179 -11.62 -1.88 8.97
C VAL A 179 -11.28 -0.56 8.29
N MET A 180 -12.26 0.28 7.99
CA MET A 180 -12.01 1.61 7.44
C MET A 180 -11.11 2.42 8.37
N ALA A 181 -11.42 2.49 9.67
CA ALA A 181 -10.57 3.18 10.63
C ALA A 181 -9.13 2.62 10.72
N ALA A 182 -8.96 1.32 10.54
CA ALA A 182 -7.67 0.66 10.66
C ALA A 182 -6.78 0.75 9.41
N PHE A 183 -7.38 0.70 8.21
CA PHE A 183 -6.65 0.61 6.94
C PHE A 183 -6.72 1.88 6.09
N ALA A 184 -7.78 2.68 6.21
CA ALA A 184 -7.92 3.96 5.53
C ALA A 184 -7.33 5.07 6.40
N HIS A 185 -6.13 5.52 6.05
CA HIS A 185 -5.47 6.59 6.79
C HIS A 185 -5.90 7.97 6.26
N PRO A 186 -6.03 8.98 7.13
CA PRO A 186 -6.31 10.34 6.67
C PRO A 186 -5.19 10.82 5.73
N ALA A 187 -5.55 11.62 4.72
CA ALA A 187 -4.56 12.29 3.88
C ALA A 187 -3.65 13.13 4.77
N GLN A 188 -2.33 13.01 4.60
CA GLN A 188 -1.48 14.10 5.02
C GLN A 188 -1.90 15.31 4.17
N LEU A 189 -2.22 16.43 4.83
CA LEU A 189 -2.49 17.69 4.15
C LEU A 189 -1.20 18.10 3.43
N ALA A 190 -1.01 17.63 2.20
CA ALA A 190 -0.01 18.18 1.32
C ALA A 190 -0.40 19.65 1.06
N PRO A 191 0.54 20.60 1.12
CA PRO A 191 0.24 21.97 0.71
C PRO A 191 -0.36 21.92 -0.69
N SER A 192 -1.46 22.64 -0.93
CA SER A 192 -2.10 22.73 -2.24
C SER A 192 -1.07 23.27 -3.24
N ARG A 193 -0.39 22.37 -3.95
CA ARG A 193 0.47 22.76 -5.07
C ARG A 193 -0.48 23.08 -6.23
N PRO A 194 -0.32 24.22 -6.92
CA PRO A 194 -1.04 24.43 -8.17
C PRO A 194 -0.72 23.26 -9.10
N ARG A 195 -1.74 22.72 -9.78
CA ARG A 195 -1.60 21.61 -10.76
C ARG A 195 -0.32 21.80 -11.57
N SER A 196 0.68 20.96 -11.31
CA SER A 196 1.91 21.01 -12.08
C SER A 196 1.60 20.50 -13.48
N ALA A 197 1.89 21.31 -14.50
CA ALA A 197 1.88 20.84 -15.88
C ALA A 197 3.06 19.88 -16.17
N GLU A 198 3.91 19.64 -15.19
CA GLU A 198 5.07 18.77 -15.29
C GLU A 198 4.71 17.30 -15.07
N ALA A 199 5.28 16.46 -15.92
CA ALA A 199 5.27 15.02 -15.76
C ALA A 199 6.12 14.60 -14.57
N MET A 200 5.81 13.42 -14.04
CA MET A 200 6.58 12.72 -13.03
C MET A 200 7.33 11.55 -13.63
N GLY A 201 8.63 11.49 -13.41
CA GLY A 201 9.47 10.33 -13.71
C GLY A 201 9.83 9.58 -12.45
N LEU A 202 9.53 8.29 -12.41
CA LEU A 202 9.84 7.39 -11.30
C LEU A 202 10.93 6.43 -11.74
N VAL A 203 11.99 6.27 -10.95
CA VAL A 203 13.06 5.30 -11.19
C VAL A 203 13.32 4.54 -9.91
N GLU A 204 13.36 3.21 -9.97
CA GLU A 204 13.63 2.33 -8.83
C GLU A 204 14.72 1.32 -9.16
N THR A 205 15.55 1.07 -8.17
CA THR A 205 16.68 0.13 -8.23
C THR A 205 16.76 -0.68 -6.94
N ARG A 206 17.43 -1.82 -7.00
CA ARG A 206 17.82 -2.60 -5.82
C ARG A 206 19.21 -2.19 -5.32
N THR A 207 19.50 -0.89 -5.35
CA THR A 207 20.79 -0.33 -4.89
C THR A 207 20.75 1.20 -4.88
N THR A 208 21.22 1.82 -3.80
CA THR A 208 21.41 3.28 -3.79
C THR A 208 22.51 3.72 -4.75
N ILE A 209 23.52 2.90 -5.05
CA ILE A 209 24.61 3.27 -5.97
C ILE A 209 24.06 3.43 -7.39
N GLY A 210 23.30 2.44 -7.87
CA GLY A 210 22.65 2.51 -9.17
C GLY A 210 21.66 3.66 -9.28
N LEU A 211 20.90 3.93 -8.20
CA LEU A 211 19.95 5.04 -8.18
C LEU A 211 20.64 6.41 -8.27
N VAL A 212 21.69 6.63 -7.46
CA VAL A 212 22.44 7.89 -7.44
C VAL A 212 23.10 8.12 -8.78
N LYS A 213 23.71 7.09 -9.37
CA LYS A 213 24.37 7.21 -10.67
C LYS A 213 23.35 7.48 -11.80
N ALA A 214 22.20 6.81 -11.78
CA ALA A 214 21.12 7.12 -12.72
C ALA A 214 20.61 8.55 -12.56
N LEU A 215 20.36 9.00 -11.33
CA LEU A 215 19.88 10.35 -11.06
C LEU A 215 20.88 11.43 -11.51
N ASP A 216 22.18 11.25 -11.25
CA ASP A 216 23.24 12.15 -11.71
C ASP A 216 23.25 12.28 -13.24
N GLU A 217 23.14 11.16 -13.97
CA GLU A 217 23.07 11.19 -15.43
C GLU A 217 21.76 11.79 -15.96
N MET A 218 20.62 11.53 -15.31
CA MET A 218 19.34 12.15 -15.67
C MET A 218 19.43 13.68 -15.57
N LEU A 219 19.88 14.21 -14.43
CA LEU A 219 19.94 15.65 -14.17
C LEU A 219 20.96 16.39 -15.05
N LYS A 220 21.98 15.69 -15.57
CA LYS A 220 22.98 16.27 -16.48
C LYS A 220 22.53 16.33 -17.93
N ASN A 221 21.68 15.39 -18.35
CA ASN A 221 21.42 15.13 -19.76
C ASN A 221 19.93 15.26 -20.15
N ALA A 222 19.05 15.52 -19.19
CA ALA A 222 17.64 15.83 -19.42
C ALA A 222 17.22 17.07 -18.61
N ASP A 223 16.31 17.86 -19.17
CA ASP A 223 15.75 19.05 -18.52
C ASP A 223 14.69 18.64 -17.47
N VAL A 224 15.17 18.06 -16.38
CA VAL A 224 14.36 17.58 -15.26
C VAL A 224 14.94 18.05 -13.94
N SER A 225 14.08 18.24 -12.94
CA SER A 225 14.45 18.54 -11.57
C SER A 225 14.24 17.31 -10.68
N TYR A 226 15.04 17.18 -9.62
CA TYR A 226 14.86 16.14 -8.62
C TYR A 226 13.85 16.59 -7.57
N GLU A 227 12.84 15.78 -7.30
CA GLU A 227 11.82 16.08 -6.28
C GLU A 227 12.11 15.34 -4.97
N GLY A 228 12.44 14.05 -5.03
CA GLY A 228 12.56 13.26 -3.80
C GLY A 228 12.97 11.81 -4.01
N ARG A 229 13.18 11.10 -2.91
CA ARG A 229 13.54 9.67 -2.91
C ARG A 229 12.71 8.85 -1.94
N TYR A 230 12.52 7.59 -2.29
CA TYR A 230 11.84 6.56 -1.51
C TYR A 230 12.81 5.47 -1.08
N LYS A 231 12.62 5.00 0.15
CA LYS A 231 13.18 3.74 0.64
C LYS A 231 12.01 2.82 0.98
N VAL A 232 11.85 1.75 0.21
CA VAL A 232 10.73 0.80 0.37
C VAL A 232 11.11 -0.33 1.33
N GLY A 233 12.42 -0.58 1.50
CA GLY A 233 12.92 -1.77 2.18
C GLY A 233 13.25 -2.89 1.18
N TYR A 234 13.79 -4.01 1.66
CA TYR A 234 14.26 -5.12 0.79
C TYR A 234 15.21 -4.65 -0.33
N PHE A 235 16.11 -3.72 0.04
CA PHE A 235 17.09 -3.10 -0.83
C PHE A 235 16.52 -2.22 -1.97
N LEU A 236 15.20 -2.05 -2.04
CA LEU A 236 14.54 -1.20 -3.03
C LEU A 236 14.59 0.28 -2.61
N THR A 237 15.00 1.11 -3.56
CA THR A 237 15.03 2.56 -3.42
C THR A 237 14.63 3.19 -4.74
N ALA A 238 13.82 4.25 -4.66
CA ALA A 238 13.35 4.98 -5.84
C ALA A 238 13.68 6.47 -5.74
N CYS A 239 13.76 7.14 -6.88
CA CYS A 239 13.79 8.59 -6.97
C CYS A 239 12.68 9.09 -7.89
N VAL A 240 12.33 10.36 -7.70
CA VAL A 240 11.31 11.09 -8.45
C VAL A 240 11.95 12.29 -9.09
N VAL A 241 11.71 12.45 -10.40
CA VAL A 241 12.11 13.63 -11.17
C VAL A 241 10.88 14.29 -11.81
N ARG A 242 10.94 15.60 -12.02
CA ARG A 242 9.88 16.40 -12.63
C ARG A 242 10.37 17.16 -13.85
N GLY A 243 9.52 17.36 -14.84
CA GLY A 243 9.82 18.18 -16.00
C GLY A 243 8.76 18.04 -17.09
N ALA A 244 9.03 18.59 -18.27
CA ALA A 244 8.15 18.38 -19.42
C ALA A 244 8.05 16.87 -19.78
N PRO A 245 6.92 16.36 -20.29
CA PRO A 245 6.75 14.94 -20.60
C PRO A 245 7.90 14.33 -21.44
N GLY A 246 8.36 15.03 -22.48
CA GLY A 246 9.49 14.56 -23.30
C GLY A 246 10.84 14.56 -22.58
N ALA A 247 11.06 15.50 -21.65
CA ALA A 247 12.27 15.55 -20.83
C ALA A 247 12.30 14.39 -19.81
N VAL A 248 11.14 14.10 -19.20
CA VAL A 248 10.99 12.95 -18.30
C VAL A 248 11.25 11.64 -19.04
N GLU A 249 10.67 11.43 -20.23
CA GLU A 249 10.94 10.20 -21.00
C GLU A 249 12.42 10.04 -21.33
N THR A 250 13.09 11.12 -21.74
CA THR A 250 14.53 11.13 -21.99
C THR A 250 15.32 10.75 -20.72
N ALA A 251 14.95 11.31 -19.58
CA ALA A 251 15.54 10.97 -18.28
C ALA A 251 15.37 9.47 -17.95
N LEU A 252 14.18 8.90 -18.15
CA LEU A 252 13.93 7.49 -17.88
C LEU A 252 14.71 6.56 -18.82
N GLU A 253 14.92 6.93 -20.08
CA GLU A 253 15.80 6.19 -21.00
C GLU A 253 17.25 6.19 -20.52
N ILE A 254 17.75 7.33 -20.05
CA ILE A 254 19.08 7.45 -19.43
C ILE A 254 19.18 6.53 -18.21
N ALA A 255 18.18 6.58 -17.31
CA ALA A 255 18.17 5.76 -16.11
C ALA A 255 18.19 4.26 -16.40
N ARG A 256 17.39 3.78 -17.38
CA ARG A 256 17.35 2.36 -17.79
C ARG A 256 18.72 1.86 -18.26
N ARG A 257 19.50 2.69 -18.97
CA ARG A 257 20.84 2.32 -19.45
C ARG A 257 21.88 2.37 -18.33
N THR A 258 21.82 3.40 -17.49
CA THR A 258 22.85 3.69 -16.50
C THR A 258 22.72 2.86 -15.24
N ALA A 259 21.50 2.72 -14.69
CA ALA A 259 21.29 2.03 -13.40
C ALA A 259 21.81 0.59 -13.44
N GLY A 260 21.55 -0.13 -14.54
CA GLY A 260 21.96 -1.52 -14.75
C GLY A 260 23.48 -1.76 -14.74
N GLN A 261 24.29 -0.71 -14.96
CA GLN A 261 25.75 -0.80 -14.90
C GLN A 261 26.30 -0.75 -13.46
N TYR A 262 25.49 -0.25 -12.52
CA TYR A 262 25.89 0.00 -11.13
C TYR A 262 25.00 -0.73 -10.11
N GLY A 263 24.26 -1.73 -10.58
CA GLY A 263 23.48 -2.69 -9.81
C GLY A 263 22.19 -3.05 -10.52
N GLU A 264 21.25 -3.62 -9.78
CA GLU A 264 19.99 -4.08 -10.36
C GLU A 264 19.01 -2.90 -10.56
N PHE A 265 18.69 -2.63 -11.82
CA PHE A 265 17.56 -1.79 -12.21
C PHE A 265 16.25 -2.55 -12.00
N VAL A 266 15.25 -1.92 -11.39
CA VAL A 266 13.98 -2.56 -11.04
C VAL A 266 12.87 -2.04 -11.94
N ALA A 267 12.65 -0.72 -11.95
CA ALA A 267 11.55 -0.12 -12.71
C ALA A 267 11.85 1.33 -13.10
N ALA A 268 11.24 1.78 -14.20
CA ALA A 268 11.15 3.18 -14.58
C ALA A 268 9.81 3.47 -15.25
N HIS A 269 9.09 4.49 -14.78
CA HIS A 269 7.75 4.83 -15.26
C HIS A 269 7.53 6.33 -15.32
N ALA A 270 6.85 6.80 -16.36
CA ALA A 270 6.44 8.18 -16.53
C ALA A 270 4.95 8.32 -16.25
N ILE A 271 4.57 9.36 -15.51
CA ILE A 271 3.20 9.82 -15.35
C ILE A 271 3.13 11.22 -15.95
N PRO A 272 2.56 11.40 -17.15
CA PRO A 272 2.57 12.70 -17.84
C PRO A 272 1.80 13.79 -17.10
N PHE A 273 0.71 13.43 -16.43
CA PHE A 273 -0.18 14.35 -15.73
C PHE A 273 -0.69 13.68 -14.44
N PRO A 274 0.09 13.74 -13.34
CA PRO A 274 -0.33 13.16 -12.06
C PRO A 274 -1.49 13.96 -11.47
N TYR A 275 -2.48 13.27 -10.90
CA TYR A 275 -3.64 13.90 -10.28
C TYR A 275 -3.31 14.36 -8.85
N ASP A 276 -3.90 15.47 -8.41
CA ASP A 276 -3.67 16.02 -7.06
C ASP A 276 -4.01 15.01 -5.95
N THR A 277 -5.01 14.14 -6.19
CA THR A 277 -5.41 13.06 -5.27
C THR A 277 -4.32 12.01 -5.09
N LEU A 278 -3.57 11.71 -6.16
CA LEU A 278 -2.38 10.88 -6.10
C LEU A 278 -1.28 11.64 -5.34
N GLU A 279 -0.96 12.88 -5.76
CA GLU A 279 0.15 13.64 -5.20
C GLU A 279 0.04 13.84 -3.68
N ALA A 280 -1.17 14.12 -3.17
CA ALA A 280 -1.42 14.30 -1.74
C ALA A 280 -1.16 13.04 -0.89
N ARG A 281 -1.03 11.87 -1.52
CA ARG A 281 -0.77 10.59 -0.86
C ARG A 281 0.65 10.08 -1.05
N LEU A 282 1.46 10.78 -1.84
CA LEU A 282 2.83 10.36 -2.08
C LEU A 282 3.74 10.77 -0.92
N PRO A 283 4.53 9.83 -0.36
CA PRO A 283 5.40 10.15 0.77
C PRO A 283 6.63 11.03 0.44
N HIS A 284 6.73 11.61 -0.78
CA HIS A 284 7.78 12.61 -1.16
C HIS A 284 7.45 14.05 -0.87
N GLY A 285 6.17 14.33 -0.65
CA GLY A 285 5.65 15.68 -0.55
C GLY A 285 6.26 16.49 0.57
#